data_AF-N1V381-F1
#
_entry.id   AF-N1V381-F1
#
_cell.length_a   1.000
_cell.length_b   1.000
_cell.length_c   1.000
_cell.angle_alpha   90.00
_cell.angle_beta   90.00
_cell.angle_gamma   90.00
#
_symmetry.space_group_name_H-M   'P 1'
#
loop_
_entity.id
_entity.type
_entity.pdbx_description
1 polymer ?
#
loop_
_entity_poly.entity_id
_entity_poly.type
_entity_poly.pdbx_seq_one_letter_code
_entity_poly.pdbx_strand_id
1 'polypeptide(L)'
;MQVIRDNFGASQYDAYVDGAVAGSLHYRIEGDQMWLLHTAVGQDFRGTGLDDRLIRNALADAHRRRLSVLPFCHEVRKRIFAHPVYLQLVPAGDRDRFRESFEEVLKAEAEMEAKRNARKAATLVRVREAAAA
;
A
#
# COMPACT_ATOMS: atom_id res chain seq x y z
N MET A 1 14.12 -15.49 8.39
CA MET A 1 13.48 -15.99 7.13
C MET A 1 12.16 -15.27 6.93
N GLN A 2 11.91 -14.75 5.72
CA GLN A 2 10.68 -14.02 5.39
C GLN A 2 9.80 -14.84 4.45
N VAL A 3 8.53 -15.00 4.79
CA VAL A 3 7.56 -15.81 4.01
C VAL A 3 6.23 -15.06 3.92
N ILE A 4 5.59 -15.10 2.75
CA ILE A 4 4.22 -14.60 2.58
C ILE A 4 3.31 -15.79 2.35
N ARG A 5 2.16 -15.83 3.04
CA ARG A 5 1.16 -16.90 2.93
C ARG A 5 -0.21 -16.31 2.70
N ASP A 6 -1.00 -16.96 1.85
CA ASP A 6 -2.44 -16.70 1.79
C ASP A 6 -3.12 -17.35 3.00
N ASN A 7 -3.75 -16.54 3.84
CA ASN A 7 -4.58 -16.97 4.95
C ASN A 7 -6.05 -16.82 4.55
N PHE A 8 -6.51 -17.77 3.73
CA PHE A 8 -7.88 -17.79 3.21
C PHE A 8 -8.96 -17.68 4.29
N GLY A 9 -8.73 -18.30 5.45
CA GLY A 9 -9.68 -18.26 6.57
C GLY A 9 -9.85 -16.86 7.18
N ALA A 10 -8.81 -16.02 7.11
CA ALA A 10 -8.84 -14.63 7.56
C ALA A 10 -9.03 -13.62 6.41
N SER A 11 -9.13 -14.09 5.16
CA SER A 11 -9.22 -13.24 3.96
C SER A 11 -8.09 -12.20 3.89
N GLN A 12 -6.86 -12.64 4.15
CA GLN A 12 -5.68 -11.79 4.09
C GLN A 12 -4.44 -12.59 3.70
N TYR A 13 -3.46 -11.90 3.10
CA TYR A 13 -2.12 -12.43 2.99
C TYR A 13 -1.32 -12.02 4.22
N ASP A 14 -0.69 -12.97 4.88
CA ASP A 14 0.16 -12.73 6.05
C ASP A 14 1.63 -12.76 5.64
N ALA A 15 2.39 -11.75 6.05
CA ALA A 15 3.83 -11.74 5.95
C ALA A 15 4.45 -12.12 7.29
N TYR A 16 5.27 -13.16 7.28
CA TYR A 16 6.02 -13.63 8.42
C TYR A 16 7.48 -13.20 8.31
N VAL A 17 8.03 -12.64 9.39
CA VAL A 17 9.46 -12.39 9.57
C VAL A 17 9.89 -13.13 10.81
N ASP A 18 10.81 -14.08 10.65
CA ASP A 18 11.34 -14.91 11.75
C ASP A 18 10.25 -15.62 12.57
N GLY A 19 9.18 -16.02 11.88
CA GLY A 19 8.06 -16.76 12.46
C GLY A 19 6.95 -15.90 13.05
N ALA A 20 7.14 -14.58 13.20
CA ALA A 20 6.11 -13.65 13.66
C ALA A 20 5.41 -12.95 12.51
N VAL A 21 4.11 -12.67 12.66
CA VAL A 21 3.35 -11.85 11.69
C VAL A 21 3.86 -10.42 11.76
N ALA A 22 4.44 -9.96 10.65
CA ALA A 22 5.05 -8.64 10.49
C ALA A 22 4.18 -7.68 9.66
N GLY A 23 3.19 -8.21 8.94
CA GLY A 23 2.22 -7.42 8.18
C GLY A 23 1.16 -8.28 7.51
N SER A 24 0.12 -7.64 7.01
CA SER A 24 -0.98 -8.27 6.29
C SER A 24 -1.46 -7.43 5.11
N LEU A 25 -2.07 -8.09 4.12
CA LEU A 25 -2.85 -7.45 3.06
C LEU A 25 -4.23 -8.10 3.00
N HIS A 26 -5.25 -7.34 3.41
CA HIS A 26 -6.63 -7.81 3.49
C HIS A 26 -7.27 -7.78 2.11
N TYR A 27 -8.05 -8.81 1.82
CA TYR A 27 -8.78 -8.91 0.58
C TYR A 27 -10.22 -9.38 0.80
N ARG A 28 -11.05 -9.24 -0.23
CA ARG A 28 -12.31 -9.96 -0.39
C ARG A 28 -12.38 -10.55 -1.79
N ILE A 29 -13.02 -11.70 -1.94
CA ILE A 29 -13.32 -12.27 -3.26
C ILE A 29 -14.82 -12.21 -3.48
N GLU A 30 -15.23 -11.58 -4.57
CA GLU A 30 -16.61 -11.50 -5.04
C GLU A 30 -16.64 -11.93 -6.51
N GLY A 31 -17.19 -13.11 -6.79
CA GLY A 31 -17.17 -13.68 -8.14
C GLY A 31 -15.74 -13.90 -8.66
N ASP A 32 -15.42 -13.27 -9.78
CA ASP A 32 -14.09 -13.29 -10.41
C ASP A 32 -13.21 -12.09 -10.00
N GLN A 33 -13.62 -11.33 -8.98
CA GLN A 33 -12.94 -10.13 -8.53
C GLN A 33 -12.30 -10.32 -7.15
N MET A 34 -11.04 -9.92 -7.04
CA MET A 34 -10.31 -9.79 -5.78
C MET A 34 -10.19 -8.31 -5.42
N TRP A 35 -10.85 -7.93 -4.34
CA TRP A 35 -10.86 -6.59 -3.80
C TRP A 35 -9.71 -6.48 -2.80
N LEU A 36 -8.71 -5.67 -3.08
CA LEU A 36 -7.57 -5.46 -2.18
C LEU A 36 -7.83 -4.22 -1.32
N LEU A 37 -8.04 -4.44 -0.02
CA LEU A 37 -8.72 -3.47 0.86
C LEU A 37 -7.75 -2.64 1.69
N HIS A 38 -6.81 -3.30 2.37
CA HIS A 38 -5.90 -2.62 3.30
C HIS A 38 -4.59 -3.38 3.45
N THR A 39 -3.47 -2.65 3.42
CA THR A 39 -2.14 -3.19 3.73
C THR A 39 -1.71 -2.62 5.08
N ALA A 40 -1.35 -3.50 6.02
CA ALA A 40 -0.82 -3.14 7.32
C ALA A 40 0.56 -3.75 7.52
N VAL A 41 1.52 -2.95 7.95
CA VAL A 41 2.88 -3.41 8.29
C VAL A 41 3.22 -2.92 9.69
N GLY A 42 3.74 -3.82 10.52
CA GLY A 42 4.21 -3.52 11.86
C GLY A 42 5.24 -2.40 11.85
N GLN A 43 5.25 -1.56 12.89
CA GLN A 43 6.10 -0.36 12.94
C GLN A 43 7.58 -0.67 12.74
N ASP A 44 8.06 -1.77 13.33
CA ASP A 44 9.45 -2.23 13.26
C ASP A 44 9.88 -2.69 11.85
N PHE A 45 8.90 -2.92 10.96
CA PHE A 45 9.13 -3.42 9.61
C PHE A 45 8.79 -2.37 8.53
N ARG A 46 8.41 -1.14 8.91
CA ARG A 46 8.20 -0.06 7.94
C ARG A 46 9.51 0.31 7.25
N GLY A 47 9.46 0.62 5.95
CA GLY A 47 10.63 0.98 5.16
C GLY A 47 11.53 -0.19 4.74
N THR A 48 11.19 -1.43 5.14
CA THR A 48 11.93 -2.64 4.72
C THR A 48 11.50 -3.18 3.35
N GLY A 49 10.44 -2.61 2.75
CA GLY A 49 9.80 -3.12 1.53
C GLY A 49 8.86 -4.31 1.75
N LEU A 50 8.45 -4.59 3.00
CA LEU A 50 7.54 -5.68 3.34
C LEU A 50 6.16 -5.55 2.67
N ASP A 51 5.64 -4.32 2.64
CA ASP A 51 4.42 -3.92 1.95
C ASP A 51 4.48 -4.21 0.44
N ASP A 52 5.58 -3.83 -0.23
CA ASP A 52 5.78 -4.16 -1.64
C ASP A 52 5.71 -5.66 -1.88
N ARG A 53 6.42 -6.44 -1.07
CA ARG A 53 6.45 -7.90 -1.22
C ARG A 53 5.08 -8.51 -1.02
N LEU A 54 4.29 -8.03 -0.04
CA LEU A 54 2.90 -8.43 0.18
C LEU A 54 2.05 -8.17 -1.06
N ILE A 55 2.07 -6.93 -1.56
CA ILE A 55 1.26 -6.50 -2.70
C ILE A 55 1.64 -7.28 -3.95
N ARG A 56 2.93 -7.42 -4.25
CA ARG A 56 3.40 -8.18 -5.43
C ARG A 56 2.99 -9.64 -5.37
N ASN A 57 3.04 -10.27 -4.18
CA ASN A 57 2.58 -11.65 -4.02
C ASN A 57 1.07 -11.77 -4.25
N ALA A 58 0.27 -10.87 -3.68
CA ALA A 58 -1.19 -10.88 -3.88
C ALA A 58 -1.57 -10.64 -5.35
N LEU A 59 -0.91 -9.71 -6.04
CA LEU A 59 -1.15 -9.45 -7.47
C LEU A 59 -0.74 -10.63 -8.35
N ALA A 60 0.40 -11.27 -8.03
CA ALA A 60 0.83 -12.47 -8.73
C ALA A 60 -0.14 -13.64 -8.49
N ASP A 61 -0.68 -13.77 -7.27
CA ASP A 61 -1.67 -14.79 -6.96
C ASP A 61 -3.00 -14.56 -7.68
N ALA A 62 -3.51 -13.31 -7.67
CA ALA A 62 -4.68 -12.92 -8.43
C ALA A 62 -4.52 -13.26 -9.92
N HIS A 63 -3.35 -12.95 -10.50
CA HIS A 63 -3.04 -13.31 -11.88
C HIS A 63 -3.09 -14.83 -12.12
N ARG A 64 -2.42 -15.63 -11.26
CA ARG A 64 -2.42 -17.11 -11.35
C ARG A 64 -3.83 -17.68 -11.27
N ARG A 65 -4.67 -17.07 -10.43
CA ARG A 65 -6.07 -17.47 -10.21
C ARG A 65 -7.04 -16.90 -11.24
N ARG A 66 -6.54 -16.10 -12.20
CA ARG A 66 -7.33 -15.40 -13.23
C ARG A 66 -8.41 -14.50 -12.63
N LEU A 67 -8.12 -13.89 -11.49
CA LEU A 67 -8.99 -12.92 -10.84
C LEU A 67 -8.67 -11.51 -11.32
N SER A 68 -9.72 -10.73 -11.57
CA SER A 68 -9.61 -9.29 -11.72
C SER A 68 -9.31 -8.64 -10.37
N VAL A 69 -8.57 -7.54 -10.34
CA VAL A 69 -8.18 -6.83 -9.12
C VAL A 69 -8.89 -5.49 -9.03
N LEU A 70 -9.57 -5.24 -7.92
CA LEU A 70 -10.07 -3.93 -7.54
C LEU A 70 -9.18 -3.34 -6.43
N PRO A 71 -8.30 -2.38 -6.73
CA PRO A 71 -7.31 -1.87 -5.79
C PRO A 71 -7.89 -0.74 -4.92
N PHE A 72 -8.70 -1.07 -3.91
CA PHE A 72 -9.21 -0.04 -2.99
C PHE A 72 -8.11 0.51 -2.07
N CYS A 73 -7.15 -0.32 -1.68
CA CYS A 73 -5.98 0.08 -0.91
C CYS A 73 -5.10 1.06 -1.70
N HIS A 74 -4.69 2.17 -1.07
CA HIS A 74 -3.82 3.18 -1.69
C HIS A 74 -2.43 2.62 -2.07
N GLU A 75 -1.80 1.83 -1.20
CA GLU A 75 -0.48 1.23 -1.52
C GLU A 75 -0.55 0.28 -2.71
N VAL A 76 -1.65 -0.47 -2.83
CA VAL A 76 -1.88 -1.35 -3.99
C VAL A 76 -2.06 -0.50 -5.26
N ARG A 77 -2.86 0.58 -5.22
CA ARG A 77 -3.01 1.50 -6.36
C ARG A 77 -1.67 2.07 -6.78
N LYS A 78 -0.89 2.59 -5.82
CA LYS A 78 0.44 3.13 -6.06
C LYS A 78 1.32 2.11 -6.78
N ARG A 79 1.31 0.84 -6.34
CA ARG A 79 2.06 -0.23 -7.00
C ARG A 79 1.60 -0.46 -8.44
N ILE A 80 0.28 -0.58 -8.65
CA ILE A 80 -0.31 -0.86 -9.97
C ILE A 80 -0.02 0.27 -10.96
N PHE A 81 -0.23 1.53 -10.58
CA PHE A 81 -0.04 2.67 -11.48
C PHE A 81 1.44 3.01 -11.70
N ALA A 82 2.31 2.70 -10.75
CA ALA A 82 3.76 2.80 -10.96
C ALA A 82 4.33 1.71 -11.89
N HIS A 83 3.63 0.58 -12.05
CA HIS A 83 4.12 -0.56 -12.84
C HIS A 83 3.04 -1.03 -13.83
N PRO A 84 3.07 -0.54 -15.08
CA PRO A 84 2.03 -0.79 -16.08
C PRO A 84 1.68 -2.26 -16.32
N VAL A 85 2.60 -3.18 -16.04
CA VAL A 85 2.38 -4.64 -16.10
C VAL A 85 1.19 -5.12 -15.27
N TYR A 86 0.82 -4.40 -14.20
CA TYR A 86 -0.31 -4.77 -13.36
C TYR A 86 -1.64 -4.14 -13.80
N LEU A 87 -1.64 -3.16 -14.71
CA LEU A 87 -2.87 -2.49 -15.16
C LEU A 87 -3.86 -3.46 -15.82
N GLN A 88 -3.35 -4.52 -16.44
CA GLN A 88 -4.17 -5.56 -17.05
C GLN A 88 -4.99 -6.37 -16.04
N LEU A 89 -4.59 -6.39 -14.76
CA LEU A 89 -5.37 -7.04 -13.69
C LEU A 89 -6.60 -6.22 -13.31
N VAL A 90 -6.60 -4.91 -13.56
CA VAL A 90 -7.74 -4.04 -13.27
C VAL A 90 -8.71 -4.09 -14.46
N PRO A 91 -10.01 -4.36 -14.22
CA PRO A 91 -11.03 -4.32 -15.26
C PRO A 91 -10.98 -3.01 -16.05
N ALA A 92 -11.10 -3.08 -17.38
CA ALA A 92 -10.92 -1.91 -18.24
C ALA A 92 -11.84 -0.73 -17.87
N GLY A 93 -13.10 -1.00 -17.52
CA GLY A 93 -14.07 0.01 -17.09
C GLY A 93 -13.78 0.65 -15.73
N ASP A 94 -12.94 0.05 -14.90
CA ASP A 94 -12.59 0.56 -13.56
C ASP A 94 -11.24 1.30 -13.54
N ARG A 95 -10.44 1.22 -14.61
CA ARG A 95 -9.07 1.77 -14.64
C ARG A 95 -9.05 3.27 -14.39
N ASP A 96 -9.94 4.02 -15.03
CA ASP A 96 -9.99 5.47 -14.91
C ASP A 96 -10.46 5.89 -13.52
N ARG A 97 -11.51 5.23 -12.99
CA ARG A 97 -11.98 5.41 -11.61
C ARG A 97 -10.85 5.28 -10.59
N PHE A 98 -10.02 4.24 -10.72
CA PHE A 98 -8.91 4.05 -9.78
C PHE A 98 -7.70 4.95 -10.05
N ARG A 99 -7.54 5.45 -11.28
CA ARG A 99 -6.48 6.41 -11.65
C ARG A 99 -6.79 7.81 -11.13
N GLU A 100 -7.97 8.33 -11.39
CA GLU A 100 -8.41 9.67 -10.96
C GLU A 100 -8.33 9.78 -9.43
N SER A 101 -8.90 8.80 -8.73
CA SER A 101 -8.83 8.75 -7.26
C SER A 101 -7.40 8.57 -6.73
N PHE A 102 -6.47 8.02 -7.51
CA PHE A 102 -5.06 7.94 -7.14
C PHE A 102 -4.34 9.28 -7.33
N GLU A 103 -4.60 10.00 -8.43
CA GLU A 103 -4.02 11.31 -8.68
C GLU A 103 -4.47 12.36 -7.66
N GLU A 104 -5.74 12.30 -7.22
CA GLU A 104 -6.25 13.12 -6.12
C GLU A 104 -5.54 12.84 -4.80
N VAL A 105 -5.34 11.56 -4.47
CA VAL A 105 -4.61 11.15 -3.26
C VAL A 105 -3.15 11.60 -3.32
N LEU A 106 -2.47 11.45 -4.46
CA LEU A 106 -1.09 11.92 -4.63
C LEU A 106 -0.96 13.43 -4.43
N LYS A 107 -1.90 14.22 -4.96
CA LYS A 107 -1.96 15.68 -4.72
C LYS A 107 -2.13 15.97 -3.23
N ALA A 108 -3.05 15.29 -2.56
CA ALA A 108 -3.31 15.47 -1.13
C ALA A 108 -2.12 15.07 -0.24
N GLU A 109 -1.44 13.95 -0.55
CA GLU A 109 -0.23 13.50 0.16
C GLU A 109 0.91 14.51 0.00
N ALA A 110 1.16 14.99 -1.23
CA ALA A 110 2.18 16.00 -1.50
C ALA A 110 1.92 17.30 -0.71
N GLU A 111 0.66 17.76 -0.65
CA GLU A 111 0.28 18.92 0.15
C GLU A 111 0.48 18.71 1.66
N MET A 112 0.10 17.53 2.19
CA MET A 112 0.29 17.21 3.60
C MET A 112 1.77 17.13 3.98
N GLU A 113 2.60 16.53 3.13
CA GLU A 113 4.05 16.44 3.35
C GLU A 113 4.69 17.83 3.33
N ALA A 114 4.31 18.69 2.38
CA ALA A 114 4.76 20.08 2.35
C ALA A 114 4.40 20.83 3.66
N LYS A 115 3.16 20.69 4.14
CA LYS A 115 2.71 21.28 5.42
C LYS A 115 3.49 20.72 6.63
N ARG A 116 3.74 19.41 6.66
CA ARG A 116 4.51 18.76 7.73
C ARG A 116 5.96 19.24 7.76
N ASN A 117 6.58 19.39 6.60
CA ASN A 117 7.95 19.88 6.47
C ASN A 117 8.05 21.35 6.88
N ALA A 118 7.10 22.20 6.49
CA ALA A 118 7.03 23.59 6.94
C ALA A 118 6.89 23.69 8.48
N ARG A 119 6.03 22.86 9.08
CA ARG A 119 5.88 22.82 10.54
C ARG A 119 7.15 22.36 11.25
N LYS A 120 7.83 21.32 10.76
CA LYS A 120 9.12 20.87 11.29
C LYS A 120 10.20 21.96 11.20
N ALA A 121 10.28 22.66 10.06
CA ALA A 121 11.22 23.76 9.87
C ALA A 121 10.97 24.89 10.86
N ALA A 122 9.71 25.30 11.04
CA ALA A 122 9.33 26.33 12.02
C ALA A 122 9.66 25.93 13.46
N THR A 123 9.47 24.66 13.83
CA THR A 123 9.86 24.14 15.15
C THR A 123 11.38 24.19 15.34
N LEU A 124 12.17 23.78 14.33
CA LEU A 124 13.63 23.80 14.38
C LEU A 124 14.19 25.22 14.55
N VAL A 125 13.61 26.21 13.86
CA VAL A 125 13.97 27.62 14.00
C VAL A 125 13.76 28.08 15.44
N ARG A 126 12.59 27.82 16.03
CA ARG A 126 12.28 28.20 17.42
C ARG A 126 13.23 27.55 18.45
N VAL A 127 13.57 26.28 18.27
CA VAL A 127 14.51 25.57 19.16
C VAL A 127 15.91 26.20 19.09
N ARG A 128 16.36 26.61 17.89
CA ARG A 128 17.65 27.28 17.71
C ARG A 128 17.69 28.66 18.34
N GLU A 129 16.64 29.45 18.17
CA GLU A 129 16.54 30.79 18.77
C GLU A 129 16.54 30.72 20.31
N ALA A 130 15.81 29.76 20.90
CA ALA A 130 15.78 29.57 22.35
C ALA A 130 17.11 29.07 22.94
N ALA A 131 17.92 28.35 22.16
CA ALA A 131 19.24 27.87 22.61
C ALA A 131 20.35 28.93 22.48
N ALA A 132 20.09 30.03 21.79
CA ALA A 132 21.01 31.15 21.61
C ALA A 132 20.77 32.31 22.57
N ALA A 133 19.75 32.20 23.43
CA ALA A 133 19.39 33.12 24.51
C ALA A 133 19.81 32.56 25.86
#